data_AF-A0A661BKM9-F1
#
_entry.id   AF-A0A661BKM9-F1
#
_cell.length_a   1.000
_cell.length_b   1.000
_cell.length_c   1.000
_cell.angle_alpha   90.00
_cell.angle_beta   90.00
_cell.angle_gamma   90.00
#
_symmetry.space_group_name_H-M   'P 1'
#
loop_
_entity.id
_entity.type
_entity.pdbx_description
1 polymer ?
#
loop_
_entity_poly.entity_id
_entity_poly.type
_entity_poly.pdbx_seq_one_letter_code
_entity_poly.pdbx_strand_id
1 'polypeptide(L)'
;MGLLTVAIIAAGLCRTLPIPYTVILVILGMGLGELGRSWEPMAILHELRLSPDLVFFIFLPALIFESGLNLDARQLVKDLAPVLVMAIPALLISTLLIGFGLSFLLDMDLVLALVFGALISATDPVAVVALFKELGAPLRLNVMVEGESLMNDATAIVLFSIILSMAVGGGTLGWSEAGSAVIEFMRVFVGGALIGVFAGFIVSELLHRLRSTVSAVLTMSVVTAYASFVIAEHTLHVSGVMAAATAAVTLGVYGVTRLQQEVTEPMHELWEF
;
A
#
# COMPACT_ATOMS: atom_id res chain seq x y z
N MET A 1 -11.75 -17.66 -14.67
CA MET A 1 -13.07 -17.25 -15.19
C MET A 1 -14.12 -17.17 -14.09
N GLY A 2 -14.33 -18.21 -13.26
CA GLY A 2 -15.35 -18.20 -12.19
C GLY A 2 -15.27 -17.03 -11.19
N LEU A 3 -14.09 -16.75 -10.63
CA LEU A 3 -13.90 -15.63 -9.70
C LEU A 3 -14.10 -14.26 -10.37
N LEU A 4 -13.68 -14.12 -11.63
CA LEU A 4 -13.91 -12.90 -12.42
C LEU A 4 -15.41 -12.69 -12.69
N THR A 5 -16.16 -13.75 -12.99
CA THR A 5 -17.62 -13.66 -13.14
C THR A 5 -18.31 -13.28 -11.84
N VAL A 6 -17.84 -13.79 -10.70
CA VAL A 6 -18.34 -13.37 -9.37
C VAL A 6 -18.05 -11.88 -9.14
N ALA A 7 -16.83 -11.42 -9.42
CA ALA A 7 -16.47 -10.01 -9.27
C ALA A 7 -17.33 -9.08 -10.15
N ILE A 8 -17.65 -9.51 -11.38
CA ILE A 8 -18.55 -8.78 -12.28
C ILE A 8 -19.99 -8.75 -11.74
N ILE A 9 -20.49 -9.87 -11.21
CA ILE A 9 -21.82 -9.93 -10.56
C ILE A 9 -21.86 -9.01 -9.33
N ALA A 10 -20.80 -9.02 -8.51
CA ALA A 10 -20.65 -8.13 -7.36
C ALA A 10 -20.70 -6.65 -7.79
N ALA A 11 -19.98 -6.29 -8.85
CA ALA A 11 -19.97 -4.94 -9.40
C ALA A 11 -21.35 -4.53 -9.92
N GLY A 12 -22.10 -5.47 -10.54
CA GLY A 12 -23.49 -5.26 -10.95
C GLY A 12 -24.43 -5.01 -9.77
N LEU A 13 -24.30 -5.76 -8.67
CA LEU A 13 -25.09 -5.58 -7.45
C LEU A 13 -24.80 -4.25 -6.73
N CYS A 14 -23.57 -3.76 -6.80
CA CYS A 14 -23.20 -2.47 -6.18
C CYS A 14 -23.86 -1.27 -6.88
N ARG A 15 -24.27 -1.41 -8.14
CA ARG A 15 -25.01 -0.35 -8.83
C ARG A 15 -26.45 -0.19 -8.34
N THR A 16 -27.01 -1.20 -7.68
CA THR A 16 -28.41 -1.20 -7.23
C THR A 16 -28.57 -1.05 -5.71
N LEU A 17 -27.50 -1.26 -4.94
CA LEU A 17 -27.50 -1.18 -3.48
C LEU A 17 -26.59 -0.05 -2.98
N PRO A 18 -27.01 0.74 -1.98
CA PRO A 18 -26.19 1.80 -1.37
C PRO A 18 -25.13 1.24 -0.40
N ILE A 19 -24.44 0.15 -0.79
CA ILE A 19 -23.45 -0.54 0.04
C ILE A 19 -22.08 -0.44 -0.66
N PRO A 20 -20.98 -0.13 0.05
CA PRO A 20 -19.65 -0.10 -0.53
C PRO A 20 -19.25 -1.43 -1.20
N TYR A 21 -18.57 -1.33 -2.34
CA TYR A 21 -18.15 -2.48 -3.15
C TYR A 21 -17.33 -3.50 -2.35
N THR A 22 -16.44 -3.02 -1.47
CA THR A 22 -15.60 -3.84 -0.60
C THR A 22 -16.40 -4.73 0.35
N VAL A 23 -17.48 -4.22 0.92
CA VAL A 23 -18.36 -4.98 1.83
C VAL A 23 -19.05 -6.13 1.07
N ILE A 24 -19.54 -5.86 -0.14
CA ILE A 24 -20.19 -6.88 -0.97
C ILE A 24 -19.20 -7.97 -1.38
N LEU A 25 -17.97 -7.60 -1.75
CA LEU A 25 -16.91 -8.56 -2.05
C LEU A 25 -16.57 -9.44 -0.85
N VAL A 26 -16.47 -8.88 0.36
CA VAL A 26 -16.19 -9.66 1.58
C VAL A 26 -17.31 -10.66 1.85
N ILE A 27 -18.57 -10.23 1.78
CA ILE A 27 -19.73 -11.11 2.00
C ILE A 27 -19.78 -12.23 0.97
N LEU A 28 -19.57 -11.91 -0.32
CA LEU A 28 -19.52 -12.90 -1.40
C LEU A 28 -18.34 -13.86 -1.22
N GLY A 29 -17.17 -13.36 -0.85
CA GLY A 29 -15.98 -14.18 -0.58
C GLY A 29 -16.19 -15.14 0.58
N MET A 30 -16.79 -14.66 1.68
CA MET A 30 -17.19 -15.51 2.82
C MET A 30 -18.21 -16.57 2.41
N GLY A 31 -19.24 -16.18 1.65
CA GLY A 31 -20.27 -17.11 1.16
C GLY A 31 -19.70 -18.18 0.22
N LEU A 32 -18.81 -17.80 -0.70
CA LEU A 32 -18.11 -18.74 -1.57
C LEU A 32 -17.15 -19.64 -0.81
N GLY A 33 -16.48 -19.13 0.22
CA GLY A 33 -15.63 -19.92 1.10
C GLY A 33 -16.40 -21.01 1.85
N GLU A 34 -17.60 -20.67 2.35
CA GLU A 34 -18.47 -21.63 3.03
C GLU A 34 -19.08 -22.64 2.04
N LEU A 35 -19.55 -22.17 0.88
CA LEU A 35 -20.07 -23.04 -0.19
C LEU A 35 -19.02 -24.02 -0.70
N GLY A 36 -17.77 -23.57 -0.83
CA GLY A 36 -16.63 -24.43 -1.19
C GLY A 36 -16.30 -25.49 -0.13
N ARG A 37 -16.69 -25.26 1.14
CA ARG A 37 -16.60 -26.26 2.22
C ARG A 37 -17.77 -27.24 2.22
N SER A 38 -18.98 -26.78 1.90
CA SER A 38 -20.21 -27.58 2.01
C SER A 38 -20.60 -28.35 0.75
N TRP A 39 -20.07 -27.98 -0.43
CA TRP A 39 -20.44 -28.57 -1.72
C TRP A 39 -19.22 -29.08 -2.50
N GLU A 40 -19.14 -30.40 -2.70
CA GLU A 40 -18.05 -31.08 -3.44
C GLU A 40 -17.77 -30.49 -4.85
N PRO A 41 -18.77 -30.09 -5.67
CA PRO A 41 -18.50 -29.50 -6.98
C PRO A 41 -17.75 -28.16 -6.92
N MET A 42 -17.79 -27.48 -5.77
CA MET A 42 -17.08 -26.21 -5.51
C MET A 42 -15.78 -26.41 -4.72
N ALA A 43 -15.36 -27.66 -4.47
CA ALA A 43 -14.11 -27.97 -3.76
C ALA A 43 -12.85 -27.47 -4.50
N ILE A 44 -12.93 -27.23 -5.82
CA ILE A 44 -11.85 -26.59 -6.60
C ILE A 44 -11.50 -25.20 -6.05
N LEU A 45 -12.44 -24.49 -5.42
CA LEU A 45 -12.17 -23.22 -4.74
C LEU A 45 -11.26 -23.40 -3.51
N HIS A 46 -11.20 -24.60 -2.93
CA HIS A 46 -10.34 -24.92 -1.80
C HIS A 46 -8.87 -25.13 -2.22
N GLU A 47 -8.64 -25.49 -3.48
CA GLU A 47 -7.31 -25.60 -4.08
C GLU A 47 -6.72 -24.22 -4.44
N LEU A 48 -7.58 -23.21 -4.60
CA LEU A 48 -7.20 -21.79 -4.73
C LEU A 48 -6.75 -21.22 -3.38
N ARG A 49 -5.63 -21.73 -2.86
CA ARG A 49 -4.94 -21.13 -1.72
C ARG A 49 -4.09 -19.96 -2.20
N LEU A 50 -4.64 -18.75 -2.12
CA LEU A 50 -3.84 -17.53 -2.20
C LEU A 50 -2.95 -17.49 -0.96
N SER A 51 -1.64 -17.69 -1.13
CA SER A 51 -0.69 -17.44 -0.06
C SER A 51 -0.59 -15.93 0.18
N PRO A 52 -0.40 -15.48 1.43
CA PRO A 52 -0.10 -14.10 1.72
C PRO A 52 1.05 -13.58 0.85
N ASP A 53 2.09 -14.40 0.66
CA ASP A 53 3.25 -14.06 -0.17
C ASP A 53 2.86 -13.71 -1.61
N LEU A 54 1.92 -14.43 -2.24
CA LEU A 54 1.46 -14.06 -3.59
C LEU A 54 0.80 -12.69 -3.59
N VAL A 55 0.01 -12.36 -2.57
CA VAL A 55 -0.62 -11.03 -2.43
C VAL A 55 0.46 -9.96 -2.25
N PHE A 56 1.42 -10.19 -1.35
CA PHE A 56 2.51 -9.27 -1.03
C PHE A 56 3.51 -9.05 -2.17
N PHE A 57 3.85 -10.07 -2.96
CA PHE A 57 4.88 -9.96 -4.00
C PHE A 57 4.34 -9.67 -5.40
N ILE A 58 3.08 -9.99 -5.68
CA ILE A 58 2.48 -9.77 -7.00
C ILE A 58 1.59 -8.53 -7.00
N PHE A 59 0.62 -8.45 -6.10
CA PHE A 59 -0.41 -7.41 -6.16
C PHE A 59 0.06 -6.11 -5.50
N LEU A 60 0.65 -6.23 -4.31
CA LEU A 60 1.02 -5.07 -3.51
C LEU A 60 1.99 -4.10 -4.21
N PRO A 61 3.08 -4.54 -4.87
CA PRO A 61 4.00 -3.62 -5.54
C PRO A 61 3.32 -2.86 -6.68
N ALA A 62 2.41 -3.53 -7.40
CA ALA A 62 1.66 -2.91 -8.49
C ALA A 62 0.68 -1.85 -7.98
N LEU A 63 -0.09 -2.17 -6.93
CA LEU A 63 -1.09 -1.26 -6.35
C LEU A 63 -0.45 0.00 -5.75
N ILE A 64 0.63 -0.16 -4.98
CA ILE A 64 1.31 1.00 -4.37
C ILE A 64 1.95 1.88 -5.43
N PHE A 65 2.55 1.26 -6.44
CA PHE A 65 3.24 1.99 -7.49
C PHE A 65 2.26 2.76 -8.38
N GLU A 66 1.11 2.15 -8.70
CA GLU A 66 -0.03 2.80 -9.35
C GLU A 66 -0.47 4.05 -8.56
N SER A 67 -0.78 3.88 -7.27
CA SER A 67 -1.29 4.95 -6.43
C SER A 67 -0.26 6.08 -6.28
N GLY A 68 1.03 5.74 -6.20
CA GLY A 68 2.12 6.72 -6.17
C GLY A 68 2.38 7.43 -7.50
N LEU A 69 2.11 6.79 -8.64
CA LEU A 69 2.25 7.39 -9.97
C LEU A 69 1.09 8.33 -10.32
N ASN A 70 -0.13 7.98 -9.90
CA ASN A 70 -1.35 8.76 -10.16
C ASN A 70 -1.48 9.99 -9.27
N LEU A 71 -0.72 10.04 -8.16
CA LEU A 71 -0.62 11.22 -7.30
C LEU A 71 0.14 12.37 -7.98
N ASP A 72 -0.27 13.62 -7.75
CA ASP A 72 0.57 14.78 -8.10
C ASP A 72 1.82 14.82 -7.22
N ALA A 73 2.86 14.13 -7.68
CA ALA A 73 4.10 13.94 -6.95
C ALA A 73 4.83 15.28 -6.66
N ARG A 74 4.66 16.29 -7.51
CA ARG A 74 5.27 17.61 -7.29
C ARG A 74 4.56 18.36 -6.18
N GLN A 75 3.23 18.28 -6.13
CA GLN A 75 2.47 18.86 -5.03
C GLN A 75 2.70 18.07 -3.73
N LEU A 76 2.77 16.73 -3.80
CA LEU A 76 3.11 15.88 -2.65
C LEU A 76 4.45 16.29 -2.02
N VAL A 77 5.51 16.43 -2.82
CA VAL A 77 6.84 16.79 -2.30
C VAL A 77 6.85 18.16 -1.62
N LYS A 78 6.01 19.12 -2.07
CA LYS A 78 5.86 20.42 -1.40
C LYS A 78 5.15 20.30 -0.05
N ASP A 79 4.20 19.39 0.06
CA ASP A 79 3.40 19.14 1.27
C ASP A 79 3.84 17.85 2.00
N LEU A 80 5.08 17.42 1.81
CA LEU A 80 5.56 16.14 2.37
C LEU A 80 5.58 16.16 3.90
N ALA A 81 5.92 17.30 4.51
CA ALA A 81 5.97 17.45 5.95
C ALA A 81 4.60 17.18 6.64
N PRO A 82 3.49 17.86 6.27
CA PRO A 82 2.19 17.55 6.85
C PRO A 82 1.73 16.12 6.55
N VAL A 83 2.00 15.60 5.34
CA VAL A 83 1.66 14.22 4.97
C VAL A 83 2.36 13.21 5.89
N LEU A 84 3.68 13.33 6.08
CA LEU A 84 4.44 12.43 6.95
C LEU A 84 4.05 12.54 8.42
N VAL A 85 3.66 13.73 8.90
CA VAL A 85 3.16 13.91 10.26
C VAL A 85 1.84 13.18 10.50
N MET A 86 0.96 13.14 9.49
CA MET A 86 -0.28 12.36 9.59
C MET A 86 0.01 10.85 9.43
N ALA A 87 0.77 10.47 8.41
CA ALA A 87 1.02 9.06 8.09
C ALA A 87 1.85 8.30 9.14
N ILE A 88 2.77 8.98 9.85
CA ILE A 88 3.67 8.32 10.81
C ILE A 88 3.22 8.57 12.26
N PRO A 89 3.40 9.77 12.87
CA PRO A 89 2.96 10.02 14.24
C PRO A 89 1.50 9.67 14.54
N ALA A 90 0.56 10.04 13.66
CA ALA A 90 -0.85 9.79 13.94
C ALA A 90 -1.17 8.29 13.91
N LEU A 91 -0.59 7.54 12.96
CA LEU A 91 -0.70 6.08 12.94
C LEU A 91 -0.08 5.42 14.17
N LEU A 92 1.09 5.87 14.62
CA LEU A 92 1.72 5.37 15.84
C LEU A 92 0.81 5.60 17.05
N ILE A 93 0.27 6.81 17.19
CA ILE A 93 -0.66 7.16 18.28
C ILE A 93 -1.90 6.28 18.19
N SER A 94 -2.49 6.12 17.00
CA SER A 94 -3.65 5.24 16.77
C SER A 94 -3.36 3.81 17.21
N THR A 95 -2.23 3.26 16.76
CA THR A 95 -1.78 1.90 17.09
C THR A 95 -1.63 1.71 18.59
N LEU A 96 -0.99 2.66 19.28
CA LEU A 96 -0.83 2.62 20.73
C LEU A 96 -2.17 2.71 21.45
N LEU A 97 -3.05 3.65 21.07
CA LEU A 97 -4.36 3.82 21.70
C LEU A 97 -5.22 2.56 21.57
N ILE A 98 -5.25 1.95 20.38
CA ILE A 98 -5.97 0.71 20.14
C ILE A 98 -5.34 -0.44 20.92
N GLY A 99 -4.02 -0.62 20.82
CA GLY A 99 -3.32 -1.74 21.45
C GLY A 99 -3.41 -1.70 22.98
N PHE A 100 -3.13 -0.54 23.60
CA PHE A 100 -3.32 -0.38 25.04
C PHE A 100 -4.79 -0.48 25.44
N GLY A 101 -5.71 0.06 24.63
CA GLY A 101 -7.15 -0.05 24.87
C GLY A 101 -7.63 -1.50 24.91
N LEU A 102 -7.23 -2.32 23.94
CA LEU A 102 -7.58 -3.75 23.89
C LEU A 102 -6.91 -4.55 25.00
N SER A 103 -5.64 -4.29 25.28
CA SER A 103 -4.94 -4.96 26.38
C SER A 103 -5.60 -4.64 27.73
N PHE A 104 -5.99 -3.38 27.95
CA PHE A 104 -6.67 -2.97 29.19
C PHE A 104 -8.11 -3.48 29.32
N LEU A 105 -8.90 -3.45 28.23
CA LEU A 105 -10.33 -3.79 28.27
C LEU A 105 -10.61 -5.29 28.16
N LEU A 106 -9.78 -6.03 27.43
CA LEU A 106 -10.01 -7.43 27.09
C LEU A 106 -8.96 -8.38 27.70
N ASP A 107 -8.04 -7.86 28.51
CA ASP A 107 -6.91 -8.60 29.10
C ASP A 107 -6.09 -9.35 28.04
N MET A 108 -6.02 -8.76 26.85
CA MET A 108 -5.26 -9.30 25.72
C MET A 108 -3.78 -9.02 25.91
N ASP A 109 -2.92 -9.97 25.50
CA ASP A 109 -1.47 -9.74 25.48
C ASP A 109 -1.14 -8.44 24.72
N LEU A 110 -0.32 -7.59 25.34
CA LEU A 110 -0.06 -6.24 24.84
C LEU A 110 0.60 -6.27 23.45
N VAL A 111 1.51 -7.22 23.22
CA VAL A 111 2.21 -7.32 21.92
C VAL A 111 1.21 -7.70 20.84
N LEU A 112 0.36 -8.72 21.07
CA LEU A 112 -0.70 -9.09 20.13
C LEU A 112 -1.74 -7.98 19.93
N ALA A 113 -2.10 -7.24 20.99
CA ALA A 113 -3.01 -6.11 20.90
C ALA A 113 -2.42 -4.96 20.05
N LEU A 114 -1.10 -4.73 20.14
CA LEU A 114 -0.39 -3.76 19.30
C LEU A 114 -0.24 -4.22 17.85
N VAL A 115 -0.06 -5.54 17.60
CA VAL A 115 -0.14 -6.09 16.23
C VAL A 115 -1.51 -5.78 15.62
N PHE A 116 -2.58 -6.02 16.38
CA PHE A 116 -3.94 -5.69 15.95
C PHE A 116 -4.13 -4.18 15.75
N GLY A 117 -3.59 -3.36 16.66
CA GLY A 117 -3.60 -1.91 16.55
C GLY A 117 -2.93 -1.40 15.27
N ALA A 118 -1.77 -1.96 14.92
CA ALA A 118 -1.07 -1.61 13.67
C ALA A 118 -1.89 -2.00 12.44
N LEU A 119 -2.49 -3.20 12.47
CA LEU A 119 -3.31 -3.73 11.38
C LEU A 119 -4.53 -2.84 11.08
N ILE A 120 -5.22 -2.33 12.11
CA ILE A 120 -6.44 -1.53 11.90
C ILE A 120 -6.19 -0.01 11.82
N SER A 121 -4.95 0.44 12.04
CA SER A 121 -4.62 1.88 11.96
C SER A 121 -4.35 2.37 10.55
N ALA A 122 -4.17 1.45 9.58
CA ALA A 122 -4.16 1.80 8.16
C ALA A 122 -5.54 2.36 7.74
N THR A 123 -5.54 3.49 7.06
CA THR A 123 -6.72 4.24 6.62
C THR A 123 -6.79 4.28 5.10
N ASP A 124 -7.99 4.02 4.58
CA ASP A 124 -8.32 4.17 3.16
C ASP A 124 -9.24 5.40 2.98
N PRO A 125 -8.76 6.48 2.34
CA PRO A 125 -9.53 7.70 2.18
C PRO A 125 -10.37 7.73 0.90
N VAL A 126 -10.49 6.63 0.13
CA VAL A 126 -11.20 6.61 -1.17
C VAL A 126 -12.57 7.29 -1.09
N ALA A 127 -13.36 7.01 -0.04
CA ALA A 127 -14.66 7.65 0.15
C ALA A 127 -14.58 9.17 0.43
N VAL A 128 -13.58 9.59 1.22
CA VAL A 128 -13.37 11.00 1.56
C VAL A 128 -12.87 11.78 0.36
N VAL A 129 -11.95 11.20 -0.42
CA VAL A 129 -11.42 11.78 -1.66
C VAL A 129 -12.54 11.93 -2.69
N ALA A 130 -13.40 10.93 -2.86
CA ALA A 130 -14.56 11.03 -3.75
C ALA A 130 -15.49 12.18 -3.35
N LEU A 131 -15.82 12.29 -2.06
CA LEU A 131 -16.63 13.39 -1.54
C LEU A 131 -15.96 14.75 -1.74
N PHE A 132 -14.65 14.86 -1.52
CA PHE A 132 -13.90 16.10 -1.74
C PHE A 132 -13.90 16.52 -3.20
N LYS A 133 -13.78 15.57 -4.14
CA LYS A 133 -13.91 15.84 -5.58
C LYS A 133 -15.31 16.34 -5.92
N GLU A 134 -16.37 15.75 -5.37
CA GLU A 134 -17.76 16.22 -5.55
C GLU A 134 -18.00 17.62 -4.99
N LEU A 135 -17.40 17.93 -3.84
CA LEU A 135 -17.53 19.24 -3.17
C LEU A 135 -16.62 20.32 -3.78
N GLY A 136 -15.80 19.99 -4.78
CA GLY A 136 -14.87 20.94 -5.40
C GLY A 136 -13.72 21.36 -4.47
N ALA A 137 -13.27 20.45 -3.59
CA ALA A 137 -12.17 20.71 -2.68
C ALA A 137 -10.88 21.09 -3.42
N PRO A 138 -10.00 21.91 -2.81
CA PRO A 138 -8.74 22.29 -3.44
C PRO A 138 -7.87 21.07 -3.75
N LEU A 139 -7.21 21.06 -4.92
CA LEU A 139 -6.28 20.00 -5.34
C LEU A 139 -5.27 19.62 -4.24
N ARG A 140 -4.76 20.62 -3.51
CA ARG A 140 -3.84 20.43 -2.39
C ARG A 140 -4.40 19.49 -1.32
N LEU A 141 -5.68 19.60 -0.99
CA LEU A 141 -6.31 18.75 0.02
C LEU A 141 -6.43 17.30 -0.46
N ASN A 142 -6.79 17.10 -1.73
CA ASN A 142 -6.84 15.76 -2.33
C ASN A 142 -5.45 15.11 -2.30
N VAL A 143 -4.41 15.83 -2.71
CA VAL A 143 -3.02 15.33 -2.70
C VAL A 143 -2.53 15.03 -1.29
N MET A 144 -2.88 15.84 -0.30
CA MET A 144 -2.50 15.57 1.09
C MET A 144 -3.16 14.31 1.64
N VAL A 145 -4.42 14.05 1.28
CA VAL A 145 -5.17 12.89 1.75
C VAL A 145 -4.75 11.61 1.02
N GLU A 146 -4.63 11.65 -0.31
CA GLU A 146 -4.12 10.51 -1.11
C GLU A 146 -2.66 10.20 -0.73
N GLY A 147 -1.84 11.23 -0.52
CA GLY A 147 -0.46 11.09 -0.06
C GLY A 147 -0.33 10.56 1.36
N GLU A 148 -1.24 10.94 2.27
CA GLU A 148 -1.30 10.37 3.62
C GLU A 148 -1.58 8.88 3.54
N SER A 149 -2.63 8.45 2.85
CA SER A 149 -2.95 7.02 2.68
C SER A 149 -1.79 6.21 2.10
N LEU A 150 -1.14 6.71 1.04
CA LEU A 150 0.01 6.03 0.43
C LEU A 150 1.16 5.82 1.43
N MET A 151 1.51 6.86 2.20
CA MET A 151 2.58 6.78 3.19
C MET A 151 2.15 6.01 4.44
N ASN A 152 0.86 6.05 4.77
CA ASN A 152 0.25 5.41 5.91
C ASN A 152 0.23 3.89 5.74
N ASP A 153 -0.14 3.38 4.56
CA ASP A 153 -0.10 1.95 4.22
C ASP A 153 1.31 1.38 4.42
N ALA A 154 2.32 2.13 3.96
CA ALA A 154 3.71 1.73 4.10
C ALA A 154 4.22 1.80 5.54
N THR A 155 3.78 2.81 6.30
CA THR A 155 4.06 2.90 7.73
C THR A 155 3.41 1.74 8.49
N ALA A 156 2.15 1.43 8.19
CA ALA A 156 1.36 0.38 8.82
C ALA A 156 2.00 -0.99 8.62
N ILE A 157 2.38 -1.34 7.39
CA ILE A 157 3.00 -2.63 7.07
C ILE A 157 4.36 -2.77 7.77
N VAL A 158 5.18 -1.73 7.78
CA VAL A 158 6.48 -1.76 8.47
C VAL A 158 6.28 -1.95 9.98
N LEU A 159 5.36 -1.18 10.57
CA LEU A 159 5.07 -1.28 11.99
C LEU A 159 4.50 -2.66 12.36
N PHE A 160 3.55 -3.15 11.57
CA PHE A 160 2.95 -4.47 11.73
C PHE A 160 4.01 -5.57 11.70
N SER A 161 4.90 -5.57 10.69
CA SER A 161 5.95 -6.59 10.55
C SER A 161 6.93 -6.57 11.72
N ILE A 162 7.32 -5.38 12.21
CA ILE A 162 8.22 -5.25 13.37
C ILE A 162 7.54 -5.80 14.62
N ILE A 163 6.32 -5.37 14.94
CA ILE A 163 5.62 -5.82 16.16
C ILE A 163 5.29 -7.32 16.06
N LEU A 164 4.89 -7.82 14.88
CA LEU A 164 4.62 -9.24 14.66
C LEU A 164 5.88 -10.08 14.88
N SER A 165 7.04 -9.62 14.41
CA SER A 165 8.31 -10.32 14.65
C SER A 165 8.64 -10.42 16.14
N MET A 166 8.32 -9.38 16.93
CA MET A 166 8.47 -9.40 18.39
C MET A 166 7.49 -10.37 19.05
N ALA A 167 6.24 -10.41 18.60
CA ALA A 167 5.20 -11.32 19.11
C ALA A 167 5.59 -12.79 18.88
N VAL A 168 6.05 -13.13 17.67
CA VAL A 168 6.47 -14.49 17.30
C VAL A 168 7.79 -14.87 18.00
N GLY A 169 8.68 -13.91 18.21
CA GLY A 169 9.94 -14.10 18.92
C GLY A 169 9.79 -14.31 20.44
N GLY A 170 8.56 -14.23 20.99
CA GLY A 170 8.30 -14.35 22.42
C GLY A 170 8.85 -13.17 23.24
N GLY A 171 9.11 -12.03 22.59
CA GLY A 171 9.62 -10.83 23.24
C GLY A 171 8.57 -10.20 24.15
N THR A 172 8.99 -9.70 25.31
CA THR A 172 8.15 -8.82 26.14
C THR A 172 8.45 -7.37 25.82
N LEU A 173 7.45 -6.49 25.95
CA LEU A 173 7.63 -5.05 25.76
C LEU A 173 8.33 -4.43 26.97
N GLY A 174 9.65 -4.48 26.98
CA GLY A 174 10.48 -3.66 27.86
C GLY A 174 10.91 -2.35 27.19
N TRP A 175 11.47 -1.44 27.99
CA TRP A 175 11.98 -0.14 27.51
C TRP A 175 13.12 -0.29 26.50
N SER A 176 13.97 -1.31 26.66
CA SER A 176 15.05 -1.65 25.73
C SER A 176 14.53 -2.10 24.37
N GLU A 177 13.51 -2.95 24.39
CA GLU A 177 12.88 -3.56 23.22
C GLU A 177 12.14 -2.48 22.41
N ALA A 178 11.40 -1.60 23.10
CA ALA A 178 10.76 -0.45 22.47
C ALA A 178 11.78 0.48 21.80
N GLY A 179 12.91 0.76 22.45
CA GLY A 179 14.00 1.55 21.85
C GLY A 179 14.57 0.89 20.58
N SER A 180 14.80 -0.42 20.61
CA SER A 180 15.26 -1.17 19.43
C SER A 180 14.24 -1.19 18.29
N ALA A 181 12.94 -1.30 18.61
CA ALA A 181 11.87 -1.28 17.61
C ALA A 181 11.78 0.06 16.89
N VAL A 182 11.98 1.19 17.59
CA VAL A 182 12.01 2.52 16.97
C VAL A 182 13.22 2.67 16.03
N ILE A 183 14.40 2.19 16.44
CA ILE A 183 15.59 2.22 15.60
C ILE A 183 15.40 1.36 14.35
N GLU A 184 14.85 0.16 14.52
CA GLU A 184 14.58 -0.75 13.40
C GLU A 184 13.51 -0.17 12.46
N PHE A 185 12.45 0.44 13.01
CA PHE A 185 11.45 1.17 12.22
C PHE A 185 12.11 2.25 11.38
N MET A 186 12.93 3.11 11.98
CA MET A 186 13.64 4.17 11.24
C MET A 186 14.55 3.60 10.16
N ARG A 187 15.26 2.50 10.45
CA ARG A 187 16.14 1.84 9.47
C ARG A 187 15.35 1.28 8.29
N VAL A 188 14.29 0.52 8.55
CA VAL A 188 13.47 -0.17 7.54
C VAL A 188 12.69 0.85 6.70
N PHE A 189 12.11 1.87 7.34
CA PHE A 189 11.33 2.91 6.69
C PHE A 189 12.20 3.84 5.83
N VAL A 190 13.26 4.41 6.41
CA VAL A 190 14.17 5.32 5.69
C VAL A 190 14.98 4.57 4.65
N GLY A 191 15.43 3.35 4.95
CA GLY A 191 16.15 2.50 4.00
C GLY A 191 15.32 2.18 2.75
N GLY A 192 14.04 1.81 2.93
CA GLY A 192 13.10 1.60 1.83
C GLY A 192 12.90 2.87 1.00
N ALA A 193 12.67 4.01 1.65
CA ALA A 193 12.52 5.30 0.99
C ALA A 193 13.76 5.69 0.16
N LEU A 194 14.98 5.48 0.68
CA LEU A 194 16.22 5.78 -0.04
C LEU A 194 16.40 4.90 -1.28
N ILE A 195 16.10 3.61 -1.18
CA ILE A 195 16.18 2.69 -2.33
C ILE A 195 15.18 3.10 -3.41
N GLY A 196 13.95 3.41 -3.03
CA GLY A 196 12.92 3.82 -3.97
C GLY A 196 13.28 5.12 -4.69
N VAL A 197 13.72 6.14 -3.95
CA VAL A 197 14.22 7.39 -4.54
C VAL A 197 15.38 7.13 -5.51
N PHE A 198 16.35 6.29 -5.11
CA PHE A 198 17.49 5.95 -5.96
C PHE A 198 17.07 5.22 -7.24
N ALA A 199 16.20 4.21 -7.12
CA ALA A 199 15.68 3.44 -8.26
C ALA A 199 14.88 4.32 -9.22
N GLY A 200 13.93 5.11 -8.70
CA GLY A 200 13.11 6.02 -9.50
C GLY A 200 13.95 7.08 -10.21
N PHE A 201 15.00 7.59 -9.56
CA PHE A 201 15.93 8.54 -10.18
C PHE A 201 16.75 7.91 -11.32
N ILE A 202 17.33 6.72 -11.11
CA ILE A 202 18.09 6.01 -12.15
C ILE A 202 17.21 5.76 -13.37
N VAL A 203 16.00 5.25 -13.15
CA VAL A 203 15.08 4.92 -14.23
C VAL A 203 14.65 6.18 -14.97
N SER A 204 14.32 7.25 -14.24
CA SER A 204 13.99 8.54 -14.83
C SER A 204 15.11 9.07 -15.74
N GLU A 205 16.36 9.01 -15.28
CA GLU A 205 17.52 9.47 -16.04
C GLU A 205 17.79 8.57 -17.27
N LEU A 206 17.62 7.25 -17.12
CA LEU A 206 17.77 6.29 -18.20
C LEU A 206 16.73 6.53 -19.31
N LEU A 207 15.46 6.70 -18.95
CA LEU A 207 14.38 6.99 -19.88
C LEU A 207 14.60 8.31 -20.62
N HIS A 208 15.09 9.33 -19.89
CA HIS A 208 15.41 10.63 -20.49
C HIS A 208 16.56 10.55 -21.50
N ARG A 209 17.66 9.86 -21.16
CA ARG A 209 18.84 9.75 -22.03
C ARG A 209 18.60 8.91 -23.26
N LEU A 210 17.81 7.84 -23.15
CA LEU A 210 17.58 6.91 -24.24
C LEU A 210 16.52 7.40 -25.24
N ARG A 211 15.86 8.55 -25.00
CA ARG A 211 14.69 9.01 -25.77
C ARG A 211 13.71 7.87 -25.99
N SER A 212 13.41 7.19 -24.88
CA SER A 212 12.72 5.91 -24.86
C SER A 212 11.35 5.98 -25.56
N THR A 213 11.03 4.94 -26.31
CA THR A 213 9.70 4.74 -26.89
C THR A 213 8.67 4.47 -25.80
N VAL A 214 7.38 4.63 -26.12
CA VAL A 214 6.26 4.34 -25.21
C VAL A 214 6.41 2.97 -24.55
N SER A 215 6.68 1.93 -25.33
CA SER A 215 6.87 0.57 -24.83
C SER A 215 8.00 0.46 -23.80
N ALA A 216 9.12 1.17 -23.99
CA ALA A 216 10.22 1.15 -23.04
C ALA A 216 9.86 1.84 -21.72
N VAL A 217 9.09 2.93 -21.76
CA VAL A 217 8.60 3.59 -20.52
C VAL A 217 7.66 2.66 -19.75
N LEU A 218 6.71 2.01 -20.43
CA LEU A 218 5.78 1.06 -19.82
C LEU A 218 6.53 -0.10 -19.15
N THR A 219 7.41 -0.77 -19.90
CA THR A 219 8.19 -1.90 -19.36
C THR A 219 9.07 -1.47 -18.19
N MET A 220 9.75 -0.31 -18.30
CA MET A 220 10.59 0.18 -17.20
C MET A 220 9.78 0.58 -15.97
N SER A 221 8.56 1.09 -16.13
CA SER A 221 7.68 1.40 -14.98
C SER A 221 7.34 0.14 -14.19
N VAL A 222 6.95 -0.94 -14.87
CA VAL A 222 6.68 -2.25 -14.25
C VAL A 222 7.94 -2.79 -13.61
N VAL A 223 9.07 -2.79 -14.31
CA VAL A 223 10.36 -3.23 -13.75
C VAL A 223 10.72 -2.43 -12.50
N THR A 224 10.47 -1.12 -12.49
CA THR A 224 10.77 -0.28 -11.33
C THR A 224 9.90 -0.63 -10.12
N ALA A 225 8.61 -0.84 -10.33
CA ALA A 225 7.67 -1.23 -9.27
C ALA A 225 8.13 -2.51 -8.56
N TYR A 226 8.38 -3.58 -9.32
CA TYR A 226 8.75 -4.88 -8.76
C TYR A 226 10.20 -4.92 -8.29
N ALA A 227 11.15 -4.34 -9.04
CA ALA A 227 12.56 -4.38 -8.67
C ALA A 227 12.84 -3.57 -7.41
N SER A 228 12.26 -2.37 -7.27
CA SER A 228 12.42 -1.57 -6.04
C SER A 228 11.89 -2.31 -4.82
N PHE A 229 10.71 -2.92 -4.93
CA PHE A 229 10.11 -3.73 -3.87
C PHE A 229 10.97 -4.95 -3.50
N VAL A 230 11.32 -5.80 -4.47
CA VAL A 230 12.04 -7.06 -4.23
C VAL A 230 13.47 -6.80 -3.73
N ILE A 231 14.17 -5.81 -4.28
CA ILE A 231 15.53 -5.47 -3.83
C ILE A 231 15.51 -4.98 -2.38
N ALA A 232 14.57 -4.09 -2.05
CA ALA A 232 14.44 -3.59 -0.68
C ALA A 232 14.11 -4.71 0.31
N GLU A 233 13.09 -5.52 0.02
CA GLU A 233 12.59 -6.54 0.93
C GLU A 233 13.56 -7.73 1.09
N HIS A 234 14.04 -8.30 -0.01
CA HIS A 234 14.84 -9.54 0.02
C HIS A 234 16.34 -9.32 0.15
N THR A 235 16.87 -8.24 -0.43
CA THR A 235 18.34 -8.04 -0.48
C THR A 235 18.83 -7.16 0.66
N LEU A 236 18.07 -6.11 0.97
CA LEU A 236 18.48 -5.08 1.92
C LEU A 236 17.71 -5.14 3.25
N HIS A 237 16.67 -5.98 3.32
CA HIS A 237 15.81 -6.16 4.50
C HIS A 237 15.26 -4.82 5.03
N VAL A 238 14.78 -4.01 4.10
CA VAL A 238 14.09 -2.74 4.37
C VAL A 238 12.76 -2.73 3.62
N SER A 239 11.91 -1.73 3.87
CA SER A 239 10.52 -1.75 3.40
C SER A 239 10.43 -1.73 1.87
N GLY A 240 9.98 -2.84 1.27
CA GLY A 240 9.64 -2.92 -0.14
C GLY A 240 8.48 -2.01 -0.52
N VAL A 241 7.50 -1.88 0.37
CA VAL A 241 6.33 -1.00 0.21
C VAL A 241 6.76 0.47 0.09
N MET A 242 7.61 0.95 1.01
CA MET A 242 8.17 2.31 0.93
C MET A 242 9.06 2.49 -0.30
N ALA A 243 9.83 1.47 -0.69
CA ALA A 243 10.66 1.54 -1.88
C ALA A 243 9.82 1.69 -3.15
N ALA A 244 8.73 0.93 -3.30
CA ALA A 244 7.81 1.05 -4.43
C ALA A 244 7.12 2.43 -4.44
N ALA A 245 6.58 2.88 -3.30
CA ALA A 245 5.90 4.17 -3.18
C ALA A 245 6.82 5.34 -3.54
N THR A 246 8.03 5.38 -2.96
CA THR A 246 8.98 6.47 -3.22
C THR A 246 9.60 6.39 -4.62
N ALA A 247 9.74 5.19 -5.20
CA ALA A 247 10.12 5.03 -6.59
C ALA A 247 9.08 5.61 -7.54
N ALA A 248 7.79 5.34 -7.30
CA ALA A 248 6.67 5.89 -8.07
C ALA A 248 6.64 7.42 -7.99
N VAL A 249 6.68 7.98 -6.78
CA VAL A 249 6.72 9.44 -6.55
C VAL A 249 7.93 10.08 -7.25
N THR A 250 9.12 9.45 -7.14
CA THR A 250 10.34 9.97 -7.78
C THR A 250 10.23 9.92 -9.32
N LEU A 251 9.68 8.83 -9.87
CA LEU A 251 9.43 8.70 -11.29
C LEU A 251 8.41 9.72 -11.79
N GLY A 252 7.37 10.03 -11.00
CA GLY A 252 6.41 11.11 -11.29
C GLY A 252 7.08 12.49 -11.36
N VAL A 253 7.92 12.83 -10.37
CA VAL A 253 8.61 14.13 -10.32
C VAL A 253 9.62 14.30 -11.45
N TYR A 254 10.51 13.32 -11.65
CA TYR A 254 11.66 13.46 -12.53
C TYR A 254 11.46 12.84 -13.91
N GLY A 255 10.71 11.74 -14.02
CA GLY A 255 10.46 11.00 -15.25
C GLY A 255 9.31 11.62 -16.03
N VAL A 256 8.09 11.49 -15.51
CA VAL A 256 6.84 11.85 -16.22
C VAL A 256 6.84 13.31 -16.66
N THR A 257 7.32 14.23 -15.83
CA THR A 257 7.42 15.66 -16.19
C THR A 257 8.35 15.91 -17.40
N ARG A 258 9.34 15.05 -17.63
CA ARG A 258 10.33 15.18 -18.72
C ARG A 258 9.94 14.40 -19.97
N LEU A 259 8.89 13.59 -19.93
CA LEU A 259 8.39 12.80 -21.05
C LEU A 259 7.41 13.62 -21.91
N GLN A 260 7.29 13.26 -23.19
CA GLN A 260 6.29 13.85 -24.08
C GLN A 260 4.89 13.34 -23.73
N GLN A 261 3.86 14.16 -23.96
CA GLN A 261 2.45 13.79 -23.65
C GLN A 261 2.00 12.47 -24.31
N GLU A 262 2.54 12.15 -25.48
CA GLU A 262 2.30 10.89 -26.21
C GLU A 262 2.67 9.62 -25.41
N VAL A 263 3.49 9.76 -24.36
CA VAL A 263 3.97 8.64 -23.52
C VAL A 263 3.32 8.62 -22.14
N THR A 264 2.82 9.77 -21.66
CA THR A 264 2.25 9.89 -20.32
C THR A 264 0.84 9.31 -20.23
N GLU A 265 0.03 9.45 -21.28
CA GLU A 265 -1.33 8.88 -21.36
C GLU A 265 -1.31 7.35 -21.30
N PRO A 266 -0.57 6.62 -22.17
CA PRO A 266 -0.51 5.16 -22.11
C PRO A 266 0.03 4.61 -20.79
N MET A 267 0.88 5.40 -20.11
CA MET A 267 1.42 5.00 -18.81
C MET A 267 0.37 5.10 -17.71
N HIS A 268 -0.47 6.13 -17.70
CA HIS A 268 -1.60 6.19 -16.77
C HIS A 268 -2.62 5.09 -17.11
N GLU A 269 -2.95 4.88 -18.39
CA GLU A 269 -3.87 3.80 -18.80
C GLU A 269 -3.39 2.41 -18.40
N LEU A 270 -2.07 2.15 -18.42
CA LEU A 270 -1.53 0.86 -18.00
C LEU A 270 -1.65 0.63 -16.49
N TRP A 271 -1.64 1.71 -15.69
CA TRP A 271 -1.71 1.62 -14.24
C TRP A 271 -3.13 1.85 -13.71
N GLU A 272 -4.06 2.44 -14.45
CA GLU A 272 -5.48 2.49 -14.05
C GLU A 272 -6.09 1.08 -13.99
N PHE A 273 -6.25 0.54 -12.78
CA PHE A 273 -6.91 -0.74 -12.50
C PHE A 273 -8.08 -0.61 -11.53
#